data_AF-A0A8H5BXU1-F1
#
_entry.id   AF-A0A8H5BXU1-F1
#
_cell.length_a   1.000
_cell.length_b   1.000
_cell.length_c   1.000
_cell.angle_alpha   90.00
_cell.angle_beta   90.00
_cell.angle_gamma   90.00
#
_symmetry.space_group_name_H-M   'P 1'
#
loop_
_entity.id
_entity.type
_entity.pdbx_description
1 polymer ?
#
loop_
_entity_poly.entity_id
_entity_poly.type
_entity_poly.pdbx_seq_one_letter_code
_entity_poly.pdbx_strand_id
1 'polypeptide(L)'
;MHLGFALTALAATVALPGATALPFSNWGNRLSSVSSSLGFKNIRSAQTCADPSLARTIVQGFSSLLTSHVIDFHYVFVNLNTAQGSQEAVLWSYQGAIFKAWPTQQSFTVPLFRLAKGVGIDYVFMVGPDAQTPPVLSGFVPDGGAIVAWVYDTPVCGSVPLMSAVFANQTDHYYTTDPDEHAGLLSDGNWSDGGIVAYVLPLTTS
;
A
#
# COMPACT_ATOMS: atom_id res chain seq x y z
N MET A 1 41.50 31.08 -13.75
CA MET A 1 41.85 30.08 -12.71
C MET A 1 40.76 29.02 -12.75
N HIS A 2 40.91 27.84 -13.39
CA HIS A 2 41.66 26.65 -12.91
C HIS A 2 41.32 26.37 -11.43
N LEU A 3 40.71 25.26 -10.98
CA LEU A 3 40.50 23.87 -11.43
C LEU A 3 39.15 23.38 -10.83
N GLY A 4 38.39 22.37 -11.26
CA GLY A 4 38.71 21.06 -11.83
C GLY A 4 38.88 20.01 -10.73
N PHE A 5 37.82 19.28 -10.32
CA PHE A 5 37.95 17.94 -9.69
C PHE A 5 36.68 17.10 -9.91
N ALA A 6 36.78 16.14 -10.81
CA ALA A 6 35.90 14.99 -10.92
C ALA A 6 36.43 13.89 -9.99
N LEU A 7 35.54 13.23 -9.24
CA LEU A 7 35.89 12.05 -8.45
C LEU A 7 35.29 10.81 -9.14
N THR A 8 36.14 10.12 -9.88
CA THR A 8 35.88 8.79 -10.46
C THR A 8 36.09 7.75 -9.36
N ALA A 9 35.05 6.96 -9.06
CA ALA A 9 35.16 5.84 -8.12
C ALA A 9 35.92 4.67 -8.79
N LEU A 10 37.02 4.25 -8.17
CA LEU A 10 37.87 3.15 -8.59
C LEU A 10 37.29 1.83 -8.02
N ALA A 11 36.97 0.88 -8.90
CA ALA A 11 36.59 -0.48 -8.53
C ALA A 11 37.82 -1.25 -8.03
N ALA A 12 37.73 -1.83 -6.83
CA ALA A 12 38.75 -2.73 -6.28
C ALA A 12 38.38 -4.18 -6.59
N THR A 13 39.07 -4.76 -7.57
CA THR A 13 39.06 -6.19 -7.88
C THR A 13 40.05 -6.90 -6.96
N VAL A 14 39.57 -7.76 -6.07
CA VAL A 14 40.43 -8.66 -5.29
C VAL A 14 40.53 -9.99 -6.04
N ALA A 15 41.74 -10.33 -6.49
CA ALA A 15 42.08 -11.61 -7.10
C ALA A 15 42.47 -12.63 -6.01
N LEU A 16 41.89 -13.83 -6.06
CA LEU A 16 42.33 -14.99 -5.27
C LEU A 16 43.30 -15.84 -6.11
N PRO A 17 44.45 -16.27 -5.58
CA PRO A 17 45.39 -17.10 -6.31
C PRO A 17 45.05 -18.61 -6.21
N GLY A 18 45.11 -19.29 -7.36
CA GLY A 18 45.63 -20.64 -7.50
C GLY A 18 44.77 -21.80 -6.97
N ALA A 19 43.88 -22.34 -7.81
CA ALA A 19 43.43 -23.72 -7.71
C ALA A 19 43.72 -24.42 -9.05
N THR A 20 44.75 -25.26 -9.04
CA THR A 20 45.14 -26.14 -10.14
C THR A 20 44.11 -27.27 -10.29
N ALA A 21 43.66 -27.48 -11.53
CA ALA A 21 42.79 -28.58 -11.90
C ALA A 21 43.52 -29.93 -11.82
N LEU A 22 42.88 -30.94 -11.24
CA LEU A 22 43.26 -32.35 -11.38
C LEU A 22 42.14 -33.08 -12.13
N PRO A 23 42.44 -33.82 -13.22
CA PRO A 23 41.47 -34.71 -13.84
C PRO A 23 41.68 -36.13 -13.30
N PHE A 24 40.66 -36.75 -12.72
CA PHE A 24 40.63 -38.20 -12.59
C PHE A 24 39.25 -38.78 -12.90
N SER A 25 39.34 -39.88 -13.62
CA SER A 25 38.35 -40.62 -14.39
C SER A 25 37.30 -41.38 -13.56
N ASN A 26 36.06 -41.20 -14.00
CA ASN A 26 34.96 -42.17 -14.16
C ASN A 26 35.20 -43.63 -13.67
N TRP A 27 34.56 -44.02 -12.56
CA TRP A 27 34.24 -45.42 -12.22
C TRP A 27 32.87 -45.51 -11.51
N GLY A 28 31.88 -46.04 -12.24
CA GLY A 28 31.05 -47.18 -11.82
C GLY A 28 30.17 -47.11 -10.55
N ASN A 29 28.88 -46.96 -10.80
CA ASN A 29 27.79 -47.87 -10.38
C ASN A 29 27.31 -47.97 -8.92
N ARG A 30 25.97 -48.00 -8.85
CA ARG A 30 25.03 -48.57 -7.84
C ARG A 30 24.68 -47.70 -6.63
N LEU A 31 23.46 -47.16 -6.67
CA LEU A 31 22.65 -46.97 -5.49
C LEU A 31 21.25 -47.57 -5.73
N SER A 32 21.03 -48.76 -5.15
CA SER A 32 19.71 -49.23 -4.77
C SER A 32 19.51 -48.87 -3.29
N SER A 33 18.52 -48.00 -3.06
CA SER A 33 17.65 -47.86 -1.88
C SER A 33 18.15 -48.39 -0.52
N VAL A 34 18.31 -47.48 0.46
CA VAL A 34 17.76 -47.66 1.82
C VAL A 34 17.51 -46.28 2.46
N SER A 35 16.25 -46.08 2.88
CA SER A 35 15.73 -45.39 4.07
C SER A 35 16.40 -44.12 4.60
N SER A 36 15.61 -43.06 4.79
CA SER A 36 15.31 -42.56 6.15
C SER A 36 14.37 -41.36 6.11
N SER A 37 13.25 -41.50 6.82
CA SER A 37 12.35 -40.41 7.18
C SER A 37 13.09 -39.41 8.08
N LEU A 38 13.44 -38.25 7.54
CA LEU A 38 13.74 -37.06 8.32
C LEU A 38 12.71 -36.02 7.93
N GLY A 39 11.90 -35.64 8.92
CA GLY A 39 10.87 -34.64 8.78
C GLY A 39 11.46 -33.39 8.14
N PHE A 40 10.90 -33.01 7.01
CA PHE A 40 10.99 -31.64 6.53
C PHE A 40 10.32 -30.78 7.60
N LYS A 41 11.11 -30.28 8.55
CA LYS A 41 10.84 -28.99 9.17
C LYS A 41 10.77 -28.05 7.98
N ASN A 42 9.54 -27.84 7.51
CA ASN A 42 9.20 -26.82 6.56
C ASN A 42 9.64 -25.54 7.25
N ILE A 43 10.84 -25.05 6.90
CA ILE A 43 11.31 -23.73 7.31
C ILE A 43 10.36 -22.81 6.57
N ARG A 44 9.21 -22.51 7.18
CA ARG A 44 8.37 -21.41 6.70
C ARG A 44 9.34 -20.24 6.60
N SER A 45 9.45 -19.64 5.41
CA SER A 45 9.92 -18.27 5.24
C SER A 45 9.50 -17.48 6.48
N ALA A 46 10.45 -16.83 7.16
CA ALA A 46 10.11 -15.97 8.29
C ALA A 46 8.94 -15.09 7.84
N GLN A 47 7.83 -15.14 8.58
CA GLN A 47 6.55 -14.61 8.10
C GLN A 47 6.70 -13.11 7.83
N THR A 48 6.90 -12.74 6.56
CA THR A 48 7.18 -11.36 6.09
C THR A 48 5.91 -10.52 5.98
N CYS A 49 4.87 -10.88 6.74
CA CYS A 49 3.56 -10.29 6.66
C CYS A 49 3.17 -9.71 8.01
N ALA A 50 2.74 -8.44 8.01
CA ALA A 50 1.95 -7.88 9.09
C ALA A 50 0.77 -8.79 9.48
N ASP A 51 0.41 -8.79 10.77
CA ASP A 51 -0.59 -9.70 11.33
C ASP A 51 -2.02 -9.31 10.88
N PRO A 52 -2.70 -10.09 10.02
CA PRO A 52 -4.02 -9.74 9.51
C PRO A 52 -5.12 -9.74 10.59
N SER A 53 -4.88 -10.31 11.76
CA SER A 53 -5.82 -10.26 12.90
C SER A 53 -5.89 -8.87 13.57
N LEU A 54 -4.84 -8.06 13.39
CA LEU A 54 -4.77 -6.68 13.89
C LEU A 54 -5.37 -5.68 12.91
N ALA A 55 -5.64 -6.08 11.66
CA ALA A 55 -6.28 -5.22 10.70
C ALA A 55 -7.75 -4.95 11.07
N ARG A 56 -8.24 -3.77 10.69
CA ARG A 56 -9.61 -3.29 10.92
C ARG A 56 -10.21 -2.82 9.60
N THR A 57 -11.53 -2.82 9.54
CA THR A 57 -12.29 -2.42 8.36
C THR A 57 -12.18 -0.92 8.13
N ILE A 58 -11.76 -0.54 6.93
CA ILE A 58 -11.85 0.81 6.39
C ILE A 58 -13.13 0.91 5.58
N VAL A 59 -13.78 2.06 5.69
CA VAL A 59 -15.05 2.38 5.03
C VAL A 59 -14.89 3.63 4.19
N GLN A 60 -15.70 3.73 3.14
CA GLN A 60 -15.79 4.92 2.30
C GLN A 60 -17.05 5.71 2.66
N GLY A 61 -16.89 7.03 2.75
CA GLY A 61 -17.99 7.95 2.96
C GLY A 61 -17.97 9.10 1.96
N PHE A 62 -19.13 9.64 1.67
CA PHE A 62 -19.34 10.76 0.76
C PHE A 62 -20.00 11.94 1.48
N SER A 63 -19.50 13.15 1.27
CA SER A 63 -20.13 14.38 1.74
C SER A 63 -20.80 15.08 0.56
N SER A 64 -22.11 15.25 0.60
CA SER A 64 -22.85 15.97 -0.46
C SER A 64 -22.59 17.48 -0.46
N LEU A 65 -22.10 18.04 0.65
CA LEU A 65 -21.70 19.46 0.67
C LEU A 65 -20.33 19.66 0.05
N LEU A 66 -19.37 18.80 0.41
CA LEU A 66 -18.01 18.88 -0.13
C LEU A 66 -17.90 18.29 -1.53
N THR A 67 -18.89 17.51 -1.95
CA THR A 67 -18.88 16.72 -3.18
C THR A 67 -17.63 15.85 -3.30
N SER A 68 -17.20 15.28 -2.18
CA SER A 68 -15.96 14.51 -2.08
C SER A 68 -16.12 13.22 -1.29
N HIS A 69 -15.29 12.24 -1.65
CA HIS A 69 -15.14 10.98 -0.94
C HIS A 69 -13.97 11.02 0.04
N VAL A 70 -14.12 10.26 1.13
CA VAL A 70 -13.06 10.01 2.10
C VAL A 70 -13.11 8.55 2.52
N ILE A 71 -11.94 7.98 2.82
CA ILE A 71 -11.81 6.67 3.43
C ILE A 71 -11.24 6.82 4.84
N ASP A 72 -11.78 6.08 5.80
CA ASP A 72 -11.29 6.05 7.18
C ASP A 72 -11.84 4.81 7.92
N PHE A 73 -11.40 4.59 9.16
CA PHE A 73 -12.03 3.59 10.02
C PHE A 73 -13.46 4.01 10.38
N HIS A 74 -14.37 3.05 10.47
CA HIS A 74 -15.78 3.33 10.77
C HIS A 74 -15.99 4.20 12.03
N TYR A 75 -15.20 4.00 13.09
CA TYR A 75 -15.34 4.79 14.31
C TYR A 75 -15.02 6.28 14.11
N VAL A 76 -14.21 6.64 13.10
CA VAL A 76 -13.91 8.04 12.78
C VAL A 76 -15.16 8.73 12.24
N PHE A 77 -15.88 8.10 11.33
CA PHE A 77 -17.17 8.60 10.83
C PHE A 77 -18.20 8.78 11.94
N VAL A 78 -18.32 7.80 12.85
CA VAL A 78 -19.22 7.89 14.02
C VAL A 78 -18.86 9.10 14.89
N ASN A 79 -17.57 9.29 15.19
CA ASN A 79 -17.10 10.40 16.00
C ASN A 79 -17.32 11.74 15.31
N LEU A 80 -17.04 11.86 14.02
CA LEU A 80 -17.22 13.11 13.26
C LEU A 80 -18.71 13.50 13.20
N ASN A 81 -19.59 12.56 12.86
CA ASN A 81 -21.03 12.81 12.82
C ASN A 81 -21.60 13.18 14.20
N THR A 82 -21.03 12.63 15.29
CA THR A 82 -21.47 12.93 16.65
C THR A 82 -20.93 14.27 17.17
N ALA A 83 -19.64 14.53 16.98
CA ALA A 83 -18.94 15.67 17.57
C ALA A 83 -19.16 16.97 16.79
N GLN A 84 -19.33 16.91 15.46
CA GLN A 84 -19.46 18.08 14.61
C GLN A 84 -20.92 18.49 14.35
N GLY A 85 -21.88 17.66 14.77
CA GLY A 85 -23.31 17.98 14.73
C GLY A 85 -23.82 18.30 13.33
N SER A 86 -24.92 19.06 13.23
CA SER A 86 -25.60 19.46 11.99
C SER A 86 -24.83 20.44 11.10
N GLN A 87 -23.49 20.46 11.18
CA GLN A 87 -22.70 21.09 10.12
C GLN A 87 -22.75 20.15 8.92
N GLU A 88 -23.66 20.45 8.00
CA GLU A 88 -23.86 19.74 6.71
C GLU A 88 -22.56 19.46 5.95
N ALA A 89 -21.50 20.25 6.22
CA ALA A 89 -20.16 20.08 5.67
C ALA A 89 -19.51 18.73 5.99
N VAL A 90 -19.90 18.09 7.11
CA VAL A 90 -19.23 16.89 7.63
C VAL A 90 -20.22 15.74 7.85
N LEU A 91 -21.45 15.87 7.34
CA LEU A 91 -22.39 14.73 7.32
C LEU A 91 -21.94 13.74 6.24
N TRP A 92 -21.08 12.82 6.65
CA TRP A 92 -20.61 11.75 5.80
C TRP A 92 -21.69 10.68 5.66
N SER A 93 -22.15 10.49 4.42
CA SER A 93 -22.98 9.37 4.03
C SER A 93 -22.10 8.14 3.87
N TYR A 94 -22.36 7.11 4.67
CA TYR A 94 -21.67 5.83 4.58
C TYR A 94 -22.02 5.10 3.28
N GLN A 95 -21.00 4.72 2.51
CA GLN A 95 -21.17 4.01 1.24
C GLN A 95 -20.73 2.55 1.28
N GLY A 96 -20.01 2.12 2.32
CA GLY A 96 -19.64 0.72 2.48
C GLY A 96 -18.28 0.51 3.10
N ALA A 97 -18.04 -0.73 3.52
CA ALA A 97 -16.71 -1.24 3.79
C ALA A 97 -16.01 -1.49 2.46
N ILE A 98 -14.71 -1.17 2.36
CA ILE A 98 -13.96 -1.30 1.10
C ILE A 98 -12.72 -2.18 1.21
N PHE A 99 -12.06 -2.21 2.37
CA PHE A 99 -10.89 -3.07 2.62
C PHE A 99 -10.58 -3.16 4.13
N LYS A 100 -9.55 -3.94 4.49
CA LYS A 100 -8.96 -3.95 5.83
C LYS A 100 -7.52 -3.43 5.81
N ALA A 101 -7.17 -2.65 6.81
CA ALA A 101 -5.80 -2.15 7.02
C ALA A 101 -5.49 -1.99 8.50
N TRP A 102 -4.25 -1.68 8.84
CA TRP A 102 -3.81 -1.61 10.24
C TRP A 102 -3.95 -0.19 10.80
N PRO A 103 -4.51 -0.01 12.01
CA PRO A 103 -4.60 1.31 12.64
C PRO A 103 -3.24 1.77 13.21
N THR A 104 -2.30 0.86 13.40
CA THR A 104 -0.94 1.13 13.90
C THR A 104 0.10 0.42 13.05
N GLN A 105 1.32 0.96 13.04
CA GLN A 105 2.41 0.40 12.25
C GLN A 105 2.64 -1.07 12.57
N GLN A 106 2.73 -1.87 11.52
CA GLN A 106 3.20 -3.24 11.57
C GLN A 106 4.52 -3.36 10.80
N SER A 107 5.28 -4.42 11.05
CA SER A 107 6.43 -4.74 10.19
C SER A 107 5.98 -4.83 8.74
N PHE A 108 6.81 -4.31 7.83
CA PHE A 108 6.58 -4.30 6.38
C PHE A 108 5.41 -3.43 5.90
N THR A 109 4.88 -2.54 6.74
CA THR A 109 3.85 -1.59 6.34
C THR A 109 4.39 -0.17 6.26
N VAL A 110 3.79 0.62 5.38
CA VAL A 110 4.01 2.06 5.20
C VAL A 110 2.74 2.83 5.55
N PRO A 111 2.84 4.10 5.94
CA PRO A 111 1.67 4.92 6.21
C PRO A 111 0.94 5.32 4.92
N LEU A 112 -0.38 5.21 4.94
CA LEU A 112 -1.29 5.82 3.98
C LEU A 112 -1.73 7.17 4.53
N PHE A 113 -1.25 8.26 3.92
CA PHE A 113 -1.59 9.62 4.30
C PHE A 113 -2.85 10.10 3.57
N ARG A 114 -3.66 10.88 4.27
CA ARG A 114 -4.69 11.73 3.65
C ARG A 114 -4.13 13.13 3.39
N LEU A 115 -4.20 13.59 2.16
CA LEU A 115 -3.98 14.99 1.81
C LEU A 115 -5.30 15.63 1.41
N ALA A 116 -5.48 16.90 1.77
CA ALA A 116 -6.68 17.67 1.47
C ALA A 116 -6.36 18.81 0.49
N LYS A 117 -7.33 19.10 -0.38
CA LYS A 117 -7.32 20.29 -1.24
C LYS A 117 -8.23 21.37 -0.64
N GLY A 118 -7.66 22.53 -0.32
CA GLY A 118 -8.41 23.64 0.28
C GLY A 118 -9.13 23.22 1.57
N VAL A 119 -10.27 23.86 1.89
CA VAL A 119 -11.09 23.52 3.07
C VAL A 119 -11.99 22.31 2.75
N GLY A 120 -11.37 21.14 2.50
CA GLY A 120 -12.08 19.87 2.31
C GLY A 120 -12.75 19.67 0.95
N ILE A 121 -12.28 20.34 -0.09
CA ILE A 121 -12.86 20.23 -1.45
C ILE A 121 -12.62 18.83 -2.02
N ASP A 122 -11.47 18.23 -1.73
CA ASP A 122 -11.06 16.91 -2.21
C ASP A 122 -10.10 16.26 -1.21
N TYR A 123 -10.08 14.94 -1.21
CA TYR A 123 -9.16 14.14 -0.42
C TYR A 123 -8.46 13.09 -1.29
N VAL A 124 -7.13 13.11 -1.25
CA VAL A 124 -6.30 12.08 -1.88
C VAL A 124 -5.60 11.24 -0.83
N PHE A 125 -5.38 9.97 -1.17
CA PHE A 125 -4.70 9.01 -0.31
C PHE A 125 -3.46 8.50 -1.01
N MET A 126 -2.32 8.61 -0.34
CA MET A 126 -1.03 8.22 -0.90
C MET A 126 -0.11 7.66 0.17
N VAL A 127 0.71 6.67 -0.21
CA VAL A 127 1.73 6.15 0.68
C VAL A 127 2.89 7.14 0.85
N GLY A 128 3.40 7.25 2.08
CA GLY A 128 4.66 7.92 2.37
C GLY A 128 5.74 6.92 2.78
N PRO A 129 7.03 7.30 2.76
CA PRO A 129 8.12 6.40 3.14
C PRO A 129 8.13 6.09 4.65
N ASP A 130 7.65 7.00 5.48
CA ASP A 130 7.57 6.88 6.93
C ASP A 130 6.50 7.81 7.53
N ALA A 131 6.21 7.66 8.82
CA ALA A 131 5.17 8.42 9.51
C ALA A 131 5.46 9.91 9.65
N GLN A 132 6.71 10.33 9.45
CA GLN A 132 7.16 11.71 9.64
C GLN A 132 7.23 12.48 8.32
N THR A 133 7.13 11.78 7.19
CA THR A 133 7.34 12.33 5.86
C THR A 133 6.08 12.12 4.99
N PRO A 134 5.09 13.02 5.06
CA PRO A 134 3.94 12.98 4.18
C PRO A 134 4.37 13.12 2.70
N PRO A 135 3.70 12.43 1.77
CA PRO A 135 3.92 12.61 0.34
C PRO A 135 3.53 14.03 -0.11
N VAL A 136 4.15 14.51 -1.19
CA VAL A 136 3.91 15.84 -1.75
C VAL A 136 3.14 15.71 -3.05
N LEU A 137 1.97 16.37 -3.13
CA LEU A 137 1.19 16.51 -4.36
C LEU A 137 0.78 17.97 -4.55
N SER A 138 1.00 18.49 -5.75
CA SER A 138 0.69 19.88 -6.07
C SER A 138 -0.79 20.19 -5.86
N GLY A 139 -1.09 21.26 -5.12
CA GLY A 139 -2.46 21.68 -4.81
C GLY A 139 -3.09 20.96 -3.60
N PHE A 140 -2.39 20.00 -3.00
CA PHE A 140 -2.84 19.29 -1.80
C PHE A 140 -1.86 19.54 -0.66
N VAL A 141 -2.38 19.56 0.56
CA VAL A 141 -1.60 19.67 1.80
C VAL A 141 -1.95 18.51 2.73
N PRO A 142 -1.04 18.05 3.60
CA PRO A 142 -1.37 17.04 4.60
C PRO A 142 -2.55 17.50 5.46
N ASP A 143 -3.58 16.66 5.57
CA ASP A 143 -4.76 16.95 6.38
C ASP A 143 -4.43 16.74 7.86
N GLY A 144 -3.76 17.73 8.46
CA GLY A 144 -3.21 17.63 9.83
C GLY A 144 -2.13 16.56 9.99
N GLY A 145 -1.54 16.06 8.90
CA GLY A 145 -0.60 14.93 8.93
C GLY A 145 -1.27 13.58 9.21
N ALA A 146 -2.57 13.45 8.94
CA ALA A 146 -3.34 12.24 9.24
C ALA A 146 -2.85 11.04 8.41
N ILE A 147 -2.15 10.13 9.09
CA ILE A 147 -2.03 8.74 8.67
C ILE A 147 -3.37 8.09 8.92
N VAL A 148 -4.05 7.66 7.86
CA VAL A 148 -5.37 7.05 7.94
C VAL A 148 -5.26 5.56 8.23
N ALA A 149 -4.25 4.91 7.66
CA ALA A 149 -3.98 3.51 7.91
C ALA A 149 -2.51 3.19 7.63
N TRP A 150 -2.10 2.00 8.04
CA TRP A 150 -0.87 1.36 7.62
C TRP A 150 -1.20 0.25 6.62
N VAL A 151 -0.48 0.23 5.51
CA VAL A 151 -0.76 -0.59 4.32
C VAL A 151 0.52 -1.17 3.75
N TYR A 152 0.42 -2.06 2.76
CA TYR A 152 1.59 -2.45 1.96
C TYR A 152 1.77 -1.48 0.78
N ASP A 153 3.02 -1.22 0.41
CA ASP A 153 3.39 -0.48 -0.80
C ASP A 153 3.58 -1.39 -2.03
N THR A 154 3.56 -2.71 -1.81
CA THR A 154 3.80 -3.75 -2.82
C THR A 154 2.80 -4.91 -2.68
N PRO A 155 2.52 -5.69 -3.76
CA PRO A 155 1.52 -6.76 -3.75
C PRO A 155 2.04 -8.02 -3.03
N VAL A 156 2.10 -7.97 -1.70
CA VAL A 156 2.56 -9.07 -0.84
C VAL A 156 1.44 -9.61 0.04
N CYS A 157 1.61 -10.80 0.61
CA CYS A 157 0.76 -11.29 1.71
C CYS A 157 -0.73 -11.41 1.38
N GLY A 158 -1.08 -11.67 0.11
CA GLY A 158 -2.47 -11.77 -0.34
C GLY A 158 -3.20 -10.43 -0.37
N SER A 159 -2.46 -9.32 -0.38
CA SER A 159 -3.02 -7.99 -0.59
C SER A 159 -3.55 -7.82 -2.00
N VAL A 160 -4.51 -6.90 -2.13
CA VAL A 160 -5.16 -6.51 -3.38
C VAL A 160 -4.91 -5.01 -3.61
N PRO A 161 -4.89 -4.54 -4.86
CA PRO A 161 -4.68 -3.13 -5.14
C PRO A 161 -5.85 -2.30 -4.62
N LEU A 162 -5.55 -1.18 -3.97
CA LEU A 162 -6.49 -0.08 -3.75
C LEU A 162 -6.37 0.86 -4.94
N MET A 163 -7.37 0.86 -5.81
CA MET A 163 -7.41 1.61 -7.06
C MET A 163 -8.16 2.93 -6.85
N SER A 164 -7.66 4.00 -7.46
CA SER A 164 -8.29 5.31 -7.47
C SER A 164 -8.96 5.57 -8.82
N ALA A 165 -10.17 6.10 -8.79
CA ALA A 165 -10.84 6.71 -9.95
C ALA A 165 -11.02 8.21 -9.66
N VAL A 166 -10.69 9.06 -10.63
CA VAL A 166 -10.66 10.52 -10.48
C VAL A 166 -11.74 11.16 -11.33
N PHE A 167 -12.64 11.92 -10.71
CA PHE A 167 -13.68 12.66 -11.42
C PHE A 167 -13.12 14.00 -11.92
N ALA A 168 -12.82 14.09 -13.21
CA ALA A 168 -11.99 15.15 -13.79
C ALA A 168 -12.56 16.58 -13.60
N ASN A 169 -13.87 16.71 -13.50
CA ASN A 169 -14.62 17.98 -13.44
C ASN A 169 -14.94 18.45 -12.01
N GLN A 170 -15.04 17.55 -11.01
CA GLN A 170 -15.34 17.95 -9.61
C GLN A 170 -14.19 17.73 -8.64
N THR A 171 -13.03 17.30 -9.12
CA THR A 171 -11.85 17.10 -8.27
C THR A 171 -12.20 16.18 -7.10
N ASP A 172 -12.71 15.00 -7.41
CA ASP A 172 -13.10 13.99 -6.43
C ASP A 172 -12.39 12.67 -6.75
N HIS A 173 -12.07 11.91 -5.73
CA HIS A 173 -11.36 10.64 -5.84
C HIS A 173 -12.17 9.53 -5.16
N TYR A 174 -12.58 8.55 -5.95
CA TYR A 174 -13.20 7.32 -5.45
C TYR A 174 -12.16 6.22 -5.32
N TYR A 175 -12.28 5.38 -4.28
CA TYR A 175 -11.36 4.26 -4.03
C TYR A 175 -12.09 2.93 -3.96
N THR A 176 -11.51 1.92 -4.60
CA THR A 176 -12.06 0.57 -4.56
C THR A 176 -10.98 -0.51 -4.68
N THR A 177 -11.29 -1.70 -4.17
CA THR A 177 -10.50 -2.92 -4.41
C THR A 177 -11.16 -3.83 -5.43
N ASP A 178 -12.36 -3.50 -5.91
CA ASP A 178 -13.09 -4.25 -6.92
C ASP A 178 -12.71 -3.75 -8.32
N PRO A 179 -12.04 -4.58 -9.15
CA PRO A 179 -11.65 -4.18 -10.50
C PRO A 179 -12.85 -3.95 -11.42
N ASP A 180 -13.98 -4.61 -11.20
CA ASP A 180 -15.18 -4.43 -12.03
C ASP A 180 -15.86 -3.09 -11.71
N GLU A 181 -15.90 -2.69 -10.43
CA GLU A 181 -16.37 -1.36 -10.03
C GLU A 181 -15.48 -0.25 -10.59
N HIS A 182 -14.16 -0.41 -10.49
CA HIS A 182 -13.20 0.55 -11.06
C HIS A 182 -13.38 0.67 -12.57
N ALA A 183 -13.44 -0.45 -13.29
CA ALA A 183 -13.67 -0.46 -14.74
C ALA A 183 -15.03 0.16 -15.11
N GLY A 184 -16.07 -0.08 -14.31
CA GLY A 184 -17.39 0.53 -14.47
C GLY A 184 -17.33 2.06 -14.42
N LEU A 185 -16.68 2.63 -13.40
CA LEU A 185 -16.50 4.09 -13.27
C LEU A 185 -15.77 4.68 -14.48
N LEU A 186 -14.68 4.03 -14.92
CA LEU A 186 -13.92 4.51 -16.08
C LEU A 186 -14.72 4.44 -17.39
N SER A 187 -15.67 3.52 -17.50
CA SER A 187 -16.51 3.38 -18.69
C SER A 187 -17.55 4.51 -18.85
N ASP A 188 -17.93 5.17 -17.76
CA ASP A 188 -18.91 6.27 -17.76
C ASP A 188 -18.36 7.58 -18.38
N GLY A 189 -17.06 7.65 -18.68
CA GLY A 189 -16.42 8.74 -19.42
C GLY A 189 -16.16 10.03 -18.64
N ASN A 190 -16.64 10.14 -17.38
CA ASN A 190 -16.36 11.27 -16.49
C ASN A 190 -15.25 10.98 -15.47
N TRP A 191 -14.89 9.70 -15.31
CA TRP A 191 -13.82 9.26 -14.42
C TRP A 191 -12.59 8.88 -15.23
N SER A 192 -11.42 9.23 -14.71
CA SER A 192 -10.11 8.80 -15.23
C SER A 192 -9.39 7.94 -14.21
N ASP A 193 -8.52 7.05 -14.69
CA ASP A 193 -7.74 6.17 -13.81
C ASP A 193 -6.72 6.98 -13.00
N GLY A 194 -6.82 6.89 -11.67
CA GLY A 194 -5.87 7.47 -10.72
C GLY A 194 -4.75 6.51 -10.33
N GLY A 195 -4.81 5.26 -10.80
CA GLY A 195 -3.84 4.21 -10.52
C GLY A 195 -4.00 3.56 -9.15
N ILE A 196 -3.01 2.74 -8.80
CA ILE A 196 -2.96 2.01 -7.53
C ILE A 196 -2.28 2.91 -6.48
N VAL A 197 -2.97 3.19 -5.38
CA VAL A 197 -2.45 4.06 -4.31
C VAL A 197 -1.82 3.28 -3.15
N ALA A 198 -2.21 2.02 -2.98
CA ALA A 198 -1.70 1.11 -1.95
C ALA A 198 -2.07 -0.35 -2.26
N TYR A 199 -1.52 -1.28 -1.49
CA TYR A 199 -1.96 -2.67 -1.44
C TYR A 199 -2.52 -2.99 -0.04
N VAL A 200 -3.76 -3.46 0.00
CA VAL A 200 -4.57 -3.59 1.22
C VAL A 200 -5.10 -5.01 1.39
N LEU A 201 -5.56 -5.37 2.59
CA LEU A 201 -6.18 -6.68 2.79
C LEU A 201 -7.62 -6.64 2.25
N PRO A 202 -8.06 -7.64 1.47
CA PRO A 202 -9.44 -7.69 0.99
C PRO A 202 -10.41 -7.86 2.17
N LEU A 203 -11.67 -7.46 1.96
CA LEU A 203 -12.74 -7.92 2.81
C LEU A 203 -12.87 -9.44 2.62
N THR A 204 -12.81 -10.22 3.69
CA THR A 204 -13.08 -11.66 3.60
C THR A 204 -14.51 -11.86 3.14
N THR A 205 -14.70 -12.42 1.95
CA THR A 205 -15.98 -12.96 1.53
C THR A 205 -16.20 -14.25 2.33
N SER A 206 -17.26 -14.27 3.13
CA SER A 206 -17.68 -15.44 3.93
C SER A 206 -18.14 -16.59 3.05
#